data_AF-A4A000-F1
#
_entry.id   AF-A4A000-F1
#
_cell.length_a   1.000
_cell.length_b   1.000
_cell.length_c   1.000
_cell.angle_alpha   90.00
_cell.angle_beta   90.00
_cell.angle_gamma   90.00
#
_symmetry.space_group_name_H-M   'P 1'
#
loop_
_entity.id
_entity.type
_entity.pdbx_description
1 polymer ?
#
loop_
_entity_poly.entity_id
_entity_poly.type
_entity_poly.pdbx_seq_one_letter_code
_entity_poly.pdbx_strand_id
1 'polypeptide(L)'
;MIQSTASTHSMGAASEDSGAESKKWAICAPKFRRRCKLDDWTSWATYLSERKLPTPLQELVSGKKESPLSWAFLPDESIDGRTFVWIEQLSKVARGKQVKIDWQVTADQWLSLAGKRANERNLALEMIAWTHALPQLTAALSESTWWSMLTQLYQSAQDALAANFDDHLPEQFLAGELPLTLAYQFPEILPCAELAKLGAAVISDGIDNLLDGEGMPTSQNLPSFRALLACWTRSFVLGKEIKGAKFHKDAAAQYSWAVRQGIRVTRGDGSQLFADGVASRYSKHLFQTALELDGDEEDARIAEFALPGKANKENVAEWSLSESAYESEWSQLAILRTDWSRRCPRLAIDYAGDDVKIELESEGEILAAGLWKPQISLDGQQLDCHDSWTQVGWLTDDDGDYLELEVELTGGHRLQRIFFLAREDQYLLVADAIVLKDHAGRIDYEIAPPFVADIESIAAGETCEMEIKKGRGWARILPLGLPEWRIDSSRGRLERESDQISLQMHTQGKSLYAPLLFDLKRSRRLRPFTWRQLTIAENLEIQSREVAVGFRFQLHHENWMLYRSFTDKANRTIMGVNLTSECMIARFDGDEGVNRILEIEHSDSE
;
A
#
# COMPACT_ATOMS: atom_id res chain seq x y z
N MET A 1 8.91 -19.08 11.81
CA MET A 1 7.76 -18.15 11.91
C MET A 1 6.67 -18.64 12.87
N ILE A 2 6.92 -19.72 13.62
CA ILE A 2 6.25 -20.11 14.86
C ILE A 2 7.40 -20.45 15.82
N GLN A 3 7.47 -19.87 17.03
CA GLN A 3 8.38 -20.40 18.05
C GLN A 3 7.78 -21.72 18.56
N SER A 4 8.15 -22.83 17.92
CA SER A 4 7.79 -24.17 18.37
C SER A 4 8.67 -24.55 19.56
N THR A 5 8.06 -24.69 20.74
CA THR A 5 8.58 -25.58 21.77
C THR A 5 8.38 -27.01 21.28
N ALA A 6 9.39 -27.53 20.57
CA ALA A 6 9.36 -28.86 19.97
C ALA A 6 9.23 -29.94 21.06
N SER A 7 8.10 -30.66 21.05
CA SER A 7 8.06 -32.07 21.45
C SER A 7 7.91 -32.91 20.20
N THR A 8 9.04 -33.44 19.73
CA THR A 8 9.13 -34.35 18.58
C THR A 8 8.43 -35.67 18.92
N HIS A 9 7.23 -35.90 18.38
CA HIS A 9 6.70 -37.24 18.21
C HIS A 9 6.97 -37.74 16.78
N SER A 10 7.86 -38.73 16.71
CA SER A 10 8.13 -39.55 15.52
C SER A 10 6.88 -40.32 15.11
N MET A 11 6.30 -40.02 13.94
CA MET A 11 5.25 -40.86 13.34
C MET A 11 5.90 -42.03 12.58
N GLY A 12 5.61 -43.25 13.06
CA GLY A 12 5.90 -44.49 12.36
C GLY A 12 4.93 -44.75 11.21
N ALA A 13 5.32 -45.65 10.31
CA ALA A 13 4.58 -46.01 9.10
C ALA A 13 3.11 -46.41 9.38
N ALA A 14 2.20 -45.96 8.52
CA ALA A 14 0.76 -46.18 8.61
C ALA A 14 0.40 -47.69 8.59
N SER A 15 -0.11 -48.18 9.71
CA SER A 15 -0.86 -49.44 9.82
C SER A 15 -2.36 -49.12 9.91
N GLU A 16 -3.24 -50.10 9.66
CA GLU A 16 -4.71 -49.97 9.67
C GLU A 16 -5.31 -49.35 10.97
N ASP A 17 -4.53 -49.26 12.05
CA ASP A 17 -4.91 -48.63 13.32
C ASP A 17 -4.88 -47.08 13.29
N SER A 18 -4.20 -46.45 12.31
CA SER A 18 -4.06 -44.98 12.26
C SER A 18 -5.37 -44.26 11.91
N GLY A 19 -6.27 -44.91 11.18
CA GLY A 19 -7.57 -44.36 10.80
C GLY A 19 -8.50 -44.14 12.00
N ALA A 20 -8.51 -45.08 12.95
CA ALA A 20 -9.32 -44.98 14.16
C ALA A 20 -8.85 -43.88 15.11
N GLU A 21 -7.54 -43.62 15.20
CA GLU A 21 -6.98 -42.53 16.01
C GLU A 21 -7.29 -41.15 15.42
N SER A 22 -7.18 -41.02 14.09
CA SER A 22 -7.38 -39.75 13.38
C SER A 22 -8.78 -39.14 13.55
N LYS A 23 -9.78 -39.94 13.96
CA LYS A 23 -11.20 -39.54 14.05
C LYS A 23 -11.70 -39.30 15.49
N LYS A 24 -10.90 -39.62 16.52
CA LYS A 24 -11.34 -39.62 17.93
C LYS A 24 -11.89 -38.27 18.42
N TRP A 25 -11.41 -37.15 17.87
CA TRP A 25 -11.86 -35.80 18.24
C TRP A 25 -13.19 -35.41 17.58
N ALA A 26 -13.58 -36.05 16.47
CA ALA A 26 -14.72 -35.65 15.67
C ALA A 26 -16.05 -36.11 16.31
N ILE A 27 -16.83 -35.15 16.84
CA ILE A 27 -18.11 -35.42 17.49
C ILE A 27 -19.24 -34.84 16.64
N CYS A 28 -20.23 -35.67 16.30
CA CYS A 28 -21.40 -35.22 15.53
C CYS A 28 -22.26 -34.25 16.36
N ALA A 29 -22.42 -33.04 15.84
CA ALA A 29 -23.25 -32.01 16.44
C ALA A 29 -24.71 -32.50 16.56
N PRO A 30 -25.40 -32.25 17.69
CA PRO A 30 -26.71 -32.85 17.98
C PRO A 30 -27.76 -32.68 16.89
N LYS A 31 -27.77 -31.51 16.23
CA LYS A 31 -28.73 -31.17 15.16
C LYS A 31 -28.57 -32.00 13.88
N PHE A 32 -27.41 -32.65 13.68
CA PHE A 32 -27.09 -33.44 12.49
C PHE A 32 -27.08 -34.95 12.71
N ARG A 33 -27.18 -35.43 13.96
CA ARG A 33 -27.14 -36.88 14.29
C ARG A 33 -28.19 -37.75 13.58
N ARG A 34 -29.28 -37.14 13.10
CA ARG A 34 -30.32 -37.83 12.32
C ARG A 34 -30.05 -37.86 10.82
N ARG A 35 -29.13 -37.02 10.33
CA ARG A 35 -28.83 -36.80 8.91
C ARG A 35 -27.53 -37.44 8.47
N CYS A 36 -26.56 -37.55 9.37
CA CYS A 36 -25.27 -38.17 9.09
C CYS A 36 -24.78 -38.99 10.28
N LYS A 37 -23.93 -39.99 9.98
CA LYS A 37 -23.25 -40.83 10.98
C LYS A 37 -21.76 -40.76 10.70
N LEU A 38 -21.00 -40.16 11.62
CA LEU A 38 -19.56 -39.99 11.39
C LEU A 38 -18.84 -41.34 11.41
N ASP A 39 -19.28 -42.28 12.23
CA ASP A 39 -18.73 -43.63 12.41
C ASP A 39 -18.94 -44.58 11.22
N ASP A 40 -19.82 -44.24 10.28
CA ASP A 40 -20.09 -44.99 9.05
C ASP A 40 -19.60 -44.20 7.83
N TRP A 41 -18.43 -44.56 7.30
CA TRP A 41 -17.81 -43.86 6.17
C TRP A 41 -18.70 -43.78 4.94
N THR A 42 -19.41 -44.86 4.61
CA THR A 42 -20.25 -44.87 3.40
C THR A 42 -21.40 -43.87 3.54
N SER A 43 -22.03 -43.85 4.71
CA SER A 43 -23.08 -42.88 5.04
C SER A 43 -22.56 -41.44 5.08
N TRP A 44 -21.40 -41.23 5.70
CA TRP A 44 -20.75 -39.91 5.78
C TRP A 44 -20.33 -39.38 4.41
N ALA A 45 -19.65 -40.19 3.61
CA ALA A 45 -19.19 -39.85 2.27
C ALA A 45 -20.38 -39.51 1.35
N THR A 46 -21.44 -40.32 1.40
CA THR A 46 -22.67 -40.08 0.64
C THR A 46 -23.30 -38.76 1.06
N TYR A 47 -23.49 -38.55 2.37
CA TYR A 47 -24.05 -37.31 2.92
C TYR A 47 -23.28 -36.06 2.48
N LEU A 48 -21.94 -36.08 2.58
CA LEU A 48 -21.10 -34.95 2.18
C LEU A 48 -21.18 -34.65 0.67
N SER A 49 -21.28 -35.68 -0.17
CA SER A 49 -21.37 -35.53 -1.62
C SER A 49 -22.75 -35.03 -2.09
N GLU A 50 -23.82 -35.38 -1.36
CA GLU A 50 -25.21 -35.09 -1.76
C GLU A 50 -25.79 -33.84 -1.07
N ARG A 51 -25.19 -33.36 0.02
CA ARG A 51 -25.72 -32.19 0.74
C ARG A 51 -25.65 -30.93 -0.13
N LYS A 52 -26.70 -30.12 -0.04
CA LYS A 52 -26.83 -28.84 -0.77
C LYS A 52 -26.15 -27.66 -0.09
N LEU A 53 -25.89 -27.77 1.21
CA LEU A 53 -25.25 -26.76 2.02
C LEU A 53 -24.08 -27.40 2.77
N PRO A 54 -22.97 -26.69 2.95
CA PRO A 54 -22.67 -25.32 2.46
C PRO A 54 -22.56 -25.22 0.93
N THR A 55 -22.80 -24.03 0.37
CA THR A 55 -22.52 -23.75 -1.04
C THR A 55 -21.02 -23.54 -1.25
N PRO A 56 -20.49 -23.80 -2.47
CA PRO A 56 -19.10 -23.48 -2.77
C PRO A 56 -18.81 -21.98 -2.59
N LEU A 57 -17.64 -21.62 -2.07
CA LEU A 57 -17.25 -20.21 -1.86
C LEU A 57 -17.38 -19.36 -3.13
N GLN A 58 -17.09 -19.93 -4.30
CA GLN A 58 -17.26 -19.26 -5.60
C GLN A 58 -18.69 -18.76 -5.85
N GLU A 59 -19.70 -19.40 -5.27
CA GLU A 59 -21.11 -19.02 -5.44
C GLU A 59 -21.53 -17.89 -4.49
N LEU A 60 -20.73 -17.62 -3.46
CA LEU A 60 -20.98 -16.56 -2.47
C LEU A 60 -20.34 -15.22 -2.86
N VAL A 61 -19.54 -15.19 -3.92
CA VAL A 61 -18.70 -14.05 -4.28
C VAL A 61 -18.75 -13.73 -5.77
N SER A 62 -18.18 -12.59 -6.15
CA SER A 62 -18.07 -12.22 -7.56
C SER A 62 -17.11 -13.16 -8.33
N GLY A 63 -17.44 -13.38 -9.61
CA GLY A 63 -16.64 -14.16 -10.54
C GLY A 63 -17.03 -15.64 -10.58
N LYS A 64 -16.95 -16.24 -11.76
CA LYS A 64 -17.31 -17.66 -11.98
C LYS A 64 -16.14 -18.54 -12.43
N LYS A 65 -15.06 -17.92 -12.90
CA LYS A 65 -13.93 -18.61 -13.54
C LYS A 65 -12.70 -18.66 -12.63
N GLU A 66 -12.35 -17.51 -12.07
CA GLU A 66 -11.20 -17.34 -11.18
C GLU A 66 -11.56 -17.70 -9.74
N SER A 67 -10.67 -18.43 -9.06
CA SER A 67 -10.87 -18.88 -7.68
C SER A 67 -10.82 -17.69 -6.72
N PRO A 68 -11.69 -17.61 -5.71
CA PRO A 68 -11.57 -16.57 -4.67
C PRO A 68 -10.26 -16.67 -3.87
N LEU A 69 -9.67 -17.86 -3.82
CA LEU A 69 -8.36 -18.10 -3.19
C LEU A 69 -7.18 -17.66 -4.06
N SER A 70 -7.42 -17.23 -5.31
CA SER A 70 -6.41 -16.58 -6.15
C SER A 70 -6.48 -15.06 -6.10
N TRP A 71 -7.34 -14.50 -5.25
CA TRP A 71 -7.34 -13.07 -4.96
C TRP A 71 -6.10 -12.74 -4.12
N ALA A 72 -5.14 -12.06 -4.75
CA ALA A 72 -3.90 -11.58 -4.14
C ALA A 72 -3.05 -12.67 -3.48
N PHE A 73 -1.98 -13.06 -4.16
CA PHE A 73 -1.02 -14.03 -3.63
C PHE A 73 0.01 -13.33 -2.75
N LEU A 74 0.64 -14.09 -1.85
CA LEU A 74 1.62 -13.54 -0.93
C LEU A 74 2.93 -13.21 -1.66
N PRO A 75 3.65 -12.15 -1.25
CA PRO A 75 5.00 -11.87 -1.73
C PRO A 75 5.95 -12.91 -1.12
N ASP A 76 6.14 -14.01 -1.82
CA ASP A 76 7.18 -15.00 -1.52
C ASP A 76 8.07 -15.12 -2.76
N GLU A 77 9.39 -15.04 -2.57
CA GLU A 77 10.41 -15.15 -3.63
C GLU A 77 10.27 -16.46 -4.42
N SER A 78 9.72 -17.49 -3.77
CA SER A 78 9.32 -18.72 -4.42
C SER A 78 7.79 -18.80 -4.46
N ILE A 79 7.19 -18.13 -5.44
CA ILE A 79 5.90 -18.65 -5.88
C ILE A 79 6.19 -19.97 -6.57
N ASP A 80 6.21 -21.04 -5.79
CA ASP A 80 6.22 -22.36 -6.34
C ASP A 80 4.98 -22.47 -7.23
N GLY A 81 5.19 -22.62 -8.54
CA GLY A 81 4.11 -22.77 -9.51
C GLY A 81 3.08 -23.84 -9.08
N ARG A 82 3.49 -24.74 -8.18
CA ARG A 82 2.63 -25.61 -7.40
C ARG A 82 1.43 -24.89 -6.77
N THR A 83 1.58 -23.95 -5.84
CA THR A 83 0.43 -23.42 -5.07
C THR A 83 -0.68 -22.86 -5.98
N PHE A 84 -0.32 -22.18 -7.08
CA PHE A 84 -1.30 -21.75 -8.09
C PHE A 84 -2.08 -22.91 -8.71
N VAL A 85 -1.36 -23.93 -9.19
CA VAL A 85 -1.96 -25.11 -9.82
C VAL A 85 -2.89 -25.78 -8.81
N TRP A 86 -2.45 -25.92 -7.57
CA TRP A 86 -3.24 -26.56 -6.51
C TRP A 86 -4.51 -25.78 -6.19
N ILE A 87 -4.42 -24.46 -6.00
CA ILE A 87 -5.59 -23.60 -5.77
C ILE A 87 -6.58 -23.71 -6.94
N GLU A 88 -6.10 -23.71 -8.18
CA GLU A 88 -6.96 -23.82 -9.35
C GLU A 88 -7.69 -25.18 -9.40
N GLN A 89 -6.97 -26.28 -9.18
CA GLN A 89 -7.55 -27.63 -9.26
C GLN A 89 -8.49 -27.91 -8.08
N LEU A 90 -8.09 -27.56 -6.84
CA LEU A 90 -8.93 -27.72 -5.66
C LEU A 90 -10.18 -26.84 -5.74
N SER A 91 -10.08 -25.63 -6.29
CA SER A 91 -11.25 -24.77 -6.54
C SER A 91 -12.23 -25.36 -7.57
N LYS A 92 -11.73 -26.10 -8.58
CA LYS A 92 -12.61 -26.87 -9.49
C LYS A 92 -13.30 -27.99 -8.74
N VAL A 93 -12.57 -28.76 -7.93
CA VAL A 93 -13.13 -29.86 -7.12
C VAL A 93 -14.17 -29.37 -6.12
N ALA A 94 -13.90 -28.28 -5.40
CA ALA A 94 -14.84 -27.68 -4.44
C ALA A 94 -16.19 -27.29 -5.08
N ARG A 95 -16.22 -27.08 -6.41
CA ARG A 95 -17.43 -26.82 -7.20
C ARG A 95 -18.05 -28.09 -7.81
N GLY A 96 -17.61 -29.27 -7.39
CA GLY A 96 -18.04 -30.56 -7.91
C GLY A 96 -17.54 -30.87 -9.33
N LYS A 97 -16.54 -30.14 -9.85
CA LYS A 97 -15.98 -30.42 -11.17
C LYS A 97 -14.96 -31.54 -11.10
N GLN A 98 -15.05 -32.47 -12.06
CA GLN A 98 -14.04 -33.51 -12.21
C GLN A 98 -12.71 -32.94 -12.72
N VAL A 99 -11.64 -33.37 -12.08
CA VAL A 99 -10.25 -33.04 -12.44
C VAL A 99 -9.49 -34.36 -12.56
N LYS A 100 -8.72 -34.52 -13.63
CA LYS A 100 -7.93 -35.73 -13.90
C LYS A 100 -6.64 -35.74 -13.08
N ILE A 101 -6.76 -35.98 -11.78
CA ILE A 101 -5.67 -36.11 -10.82
C ILE A 101 -5.93 -37.34 -9.96
N ASP A 102 -4.89 -38.08 -9.61
CA ASP A 102 -4.95 -39.11 -8.58
C ASP A 102 -4.96 -38.43 -7.21
N TRP A 103 -6.16 -38.12 -6.70
CA TRP A 103 -6.32 -37.39 -5.46
C TRP A 103 -5.79 -38.14 -4.25
N GLN A 104 -5.80 -39.48 -4.28
CA GLN A 104 -5.26 -40.31 -3.20
C GLN A 104 -3.75 -40.11 -3.08
N VAL A 105 -3.00 -40.34 -4.16
CA VAL A 105 -1.54 -40.14 -4.18
C VAL A 105 -1.17 -38.69 -3.84
N THR A 106 -1.96 -37.75 -4.39
CA THR A 106 -1.76 -36.31 -4.20
C THR A 106 -1.96 -35.88 -2.74
N ALA A 107 -3.01 -36.39 -2.08
CA ALA A 107 -3.29 -36.13 -0.66
C ALA A 107 -2.22 -36.75 0.25
N ASP A 108 -1.81 -37.99 -0.01
CA ASP A 108 -0.78 -38.67 0.80
C ASP A 108 0.57 -37.93 0.69
N GLN A 109 0.93 -37.47 -0.51
CA GLN A 109 2.11 -36.62 -0.71
C GLN A 109 2.00 -35.30 0.05
N TRP A 110 0.86 -34.60 -0.06
CA TRP A 110 0.65 -33.33 0.63
C TRP A 110 0.74 -33.50 2.15
N LEU A 111 0.10 -34.52 2.72
CA LEU A 111 0.18 -34.85 4.15
C LEU A 111 1.61 -35.11 4.61
N SER A 112 2.39 -35.86 3.82
CA SER A 112 3.79 -36.18 4.16
C SER A 112 4.72 -34.95 4.17
N LEU A 113 4.32 -33.87 3.49
CA LEU A 113 5.10 -32.65 3.32
C LEU A 113 4.58 -31.49 4.17
N ALA A 114 3.30 -31.45 4.53
CA ALA A 114 2.66 -30.31 5.19
C ALA A 114 3.44 -29.84 6.44
N GLY A 115 3.81 -30.75 7.34
CA GLY A 115 4.59 -30.41 8.53
C GLY A 115 6.00 -29.87 8.24
N LYS A 116 6.64 -30.33 7.15
CA LYS A 116 7.97 -29.84 6.74
C LYS A 116 7.92 -28.45 6.11
N ARG A 117 6.74 -28.06 5.63
CA ARG A 117 6.48 -26.80 4.92
C ARG A 117 5.82 -25.75 5.81
N ALA A 118 5.79 -25.95 7.13
CA ALA A 118 5.07 -25.07 8.06
C ALA A 118 5.57 -23.60 8.06
N ASN A 119 6.76 -23.33 7.54
CA ASN A 119 7.28 -21.96 7.37
C ASN A 119 6.92 -21.32 6.02
N GLU A 120 6.35 -22.06 5.07
CA GLU A 120 5.93 -21.52 3.77
C GLU A 120 4.60 -20.75 3.92
N ARG A 121 4.60 -19.45 3.63
CA ARG A 121 3.40 -18.60 3.77
C ARG A 121 2.23 -19.10 2.92
N ASN A 122 2.51 -19.56 1.70
CA ASN A 122 1.51 -20.05 0.76
C ASN A 122 0.86 -21.39 1.16
N LEU A 123 1.44 -22.14 2.11
CA LEU A 123 0.83 -23.38 2.63
C LEU A 123 -0.54 -23.10 3.27
N ALA A 124 -0.73 -21.93 3.88
CA ALA A 124 -2.01 -21.55 4.48
C ALA A 124 -3.14 -21.48 3.44
N LEU A 125 -2.86 -20.92 2.26
CA LEU A 125 -3.81 -20.91 1.14
C LEU A 125 -4.11 -22.32 0.62
N GLU A 126 -3.11 -23.21 0.57
CA GLU A 126 -3.33 -24.62 0.22
C GLU A 126 -4.24 -25.32 1.23
N MET A 127 -4.03 -25.09 2.53
CA MET A 127 -4.88 -25.65 3.60
C MET A 127 -6.33 -25.19 3.47
N ILE A 128 -6.56 -23.91 3.20
CA ILE A 128 -7.90 -23.35 2.97
C ILE A 128 -8.52 -23.98 1.70
N ALA A 129 -7.74 -24.10 0.62
CA ALA A 129 -8.19 -24.73 -0.63
C ALA A 129 -8.59 -26.20 -0.43
N TRP A 130 -7.78 -26.96 0.31
CA TRP A 130 -8.09 -28.33 0.68
C TRP A 130 -9.37 -28.42 1.50
N THR A 131 -9.54 -27.54 2.50
CA THR A 131 -10.74 -27.50 3.33
C THR A 131 -12.01 -27.34 2.49
N HIS A 132 -11.99 -26.45 1.48
CA HIS A 132 -13.10 -26.28 0.55
C HIS A 132 -13.36 -27.49 -0.37
N ALA A 133 -12.30 -28.19 -0.80
CA ALA A 133 -12.41 -29.32 -1.73
C ALA A 133 -12.79 -30.63 -1.03
N LEU A 134 -12.42 -30.79 0.23
CA LEU A 134 -12.48 -32.06 0.96
C LEU A 134 -13.87 -32.72 0.99
N PRO A 135 -15.02 -32.01 1.09
CA PRO A 135 -16.34 -32.63 0.99
C PRO A 135 -16.60 -33.37 -0.34
N GLN A 136 -16.03 -32.87 -1.44
CA GLN A 136 -16.19 -33.45 -2.78
C GLN A 136 -15.18 -34.57 -3.08
N LEU A 137 -14.21 -34.77 -2.20
CA LEU A 137 -13.15 -35.77 -2.35
C LEU A 137 -13.45 -37.10 -1.65
N THR A 138 -14.62 -37.25 -1.03
CA THR A 138 -15.02 -38.48 -0.32
C THR A 138 -15.09 -39.71 -1.23
N ALA A 139 -15.37 -39.53 -2.53
CA ALA A 139 -15.37 -40.61 -3.52
C ALA A 139 -13.99 -40.92 -4.09
N ALA A 140 -13.00 -40.03 -3.90
CA ALA A 140 -11.66 -40.14 -4.47
C ALA A 140 -10.58 -40.48 -3.43
N LEU A 141 -10.88 -40.32 -2.14
CA LEU A 141 -9.97 -40.61 -1.03
C LEU A 141 -10.48 -41.80 -0.20
N SER A 142 -9.54 -42.57 0.33
CA SER A 142 -9.82 -43.54 1.39
C SER A 142 -10.30 -42.85 2.68
N GLU A 143 -11.07 -43.57 3.51
CA GLU A 143 -11.53 -43.06 4.81
C GLU A 143 -10.34 -42.54 5.64
N SER A 144 -9.26 -43.32 5.72
CA SER A 144 -8.08 -42.99 6.51
C SER A 144 -7.40 -41.71 6.04
N THR A 145 -7.20 -41.54 4.73
CA THR A 145 -6.56 -40.34 4.19
C THR A 145 -7.47 -39.13 4.36
N TRP A 146 -8.78 -39.26 4.12
CA TRP A 146 -9.72 -38.16 4.30
C TRP A 146 -9.74 -37.64 5.74
N TRP A 147 -9.85 -38.54 6.73
CA TRP A 147 -9.80 -38.14 8.14
C TRP A 147 -8.44 -37.60 8.54
N SER A 148 -7.34 -38.16 8.04
CA SER A 148 -5.99 -37.63 8.30
C SER A 148 -5.83 -36.20 7.76
N MET A 149 -6.38 -35.91 6.57
CA MET A 149 -6.41 -34.55 6.02
C MET A 149 -7.22 -33.59 6.91
N LEU A 150 -8.46 -33.96 7.25
CA LEU A 150 -9.28 -33.10 8.11
C LEU A 150 -8.62 -32.84 9.46
N THR A 151 -8.01 -33.86 10.06
CA THR A 151 -7.31 -33.76 11.34
C THR A 151 -6.08 -32.88 11.23
N GLN A 152 -5.29 -32.99 10.16
CA GLN A 152 -4.17 -32.08 9.93
C GLN A 152 -4.63 -30.62 9.81
N LEU A 153 -5.70 -30.37 9.05
CA LEU A 153 -6.26 -29.02 8.87
C LEU A 153 -6.81 -28.45 10.19
N TYR A 154 -7.55 -29.27 10.94
CA TYR A 154 -8.08 -28.90 12.25
C TYR A 154 -6.97 -28.63 13.26
N GLN A 155 -5.97 -29.50 13.35
CA GLN A 155 -4.83 -29.33 14.26
C GLN A 155 -4.03 -28.07 13.91
N SER A 156 -3.76 -27.81 12.62
CA SER A 156 -3.08 -26.58 12.20
C SER A 156 -3.85 -25.32 12.59
N ALA A 157 -5.18 -25.33 12.49
CA ALA A 157 -6.02 -24.24 12.98
C ALA A 157 -5.95 -24.07 14.52
N GLN A 158 -5.99 -25.17 15.28
CA GLN A 158 -5.87 -25.12 16.74
C GLN A 158 -4.50 -24.65 17.22
N ASP A 159 -3.43 -25.16 16.59
CA ASP A 159 -2.06 -24.78 16.91
C ASP A 159 -1.85 -23.30 16.62
N ALA A 160 -2.38 -22.80 15.50
CA ALA A 160 -2.33 -21.38 15.17
C ALA A 160 -3.12 -20.53 16.19
N LEU A 161 -4.33 -20.94 16.58
CA LEU A 161 -5.11 -20.24 17.61
C LEU A 161 -4.43 -20.18 19.00
N ALA A 162 -3.47 -21.07 19.26
CA ALA A 162 -2.70 -21.11 20.50
C ALA A 162 -1.29 -20.51 20.35
N ALA A 163 -0.88 -20.13 19.13
CA ALA A 163 0.42 -19.58 18.85
C ALA A 163 0.45 -18.05 19.02
N ASN A 164 1.64 -17.53 19.26
CA ASN A 164 1.91 -16.10 19.11
C ASN A 164 2.64 -15.88 17.78
N PHE A 165 2.14 -14.95 16.99
CA PHE A 165 2.70 -14.60 15.69
C PHE A 165 3.43 -13.26 15.77
N ASP A 166 4.64 -13.21 15.23
CA ASP A 166 5.34 -11.95 14.96
C ASP A 166 4.85 -11.32 13.64
N ASP A 167 4.48 -12.17 12.68
CA ASP A 167 3.89 -11.78 11.39
C ASP A 167 2.41 -12.14 11.42
N HIS A 168 1.56 -11.11 11.45
CA HIS A 168 0.12 -11.29 11.56
C HIS A 168 -0.53 -11.81 10.26
N LEU A 169 0.15 -11.78 9.12
CA LEU A 169 -0.43 -12.28 7.87
C LEU A 169 -0.72 -13.79 7.94
N PRO A 170 0.23 -14.68 8.26
CA PRO A 170 -0.04 -16.09 8.55
C PRO A 170 -1.10 -16.32 9.63
N GLU A 171 -1.15 -15.49 10.68
CA GLU A 171 -2.16 -15.58 11.74
C GLU A 171 -3.57 -15.41 11.17
N GLN A 172 -3.78 -14.36 10.37
CA GLN A 172 -5.08 -14.08 9.75
C GLN A 172 -5.56 -15.25 8.88
N PHE A 173 -4.65 -15.93 8.17
CA PHE A 173 -5.01 -17.11 7.39
C PHE A 173 -5.24 -18.37 8.24
N LEU A 174 -4.33 -18.71 9.15
CA LEU A 174 -4.32 -19.99 9.86
C LEU A 174 -5.19 -20.01 11.12
N ALA A 175 -5.25 -18.89 11.85
CA ALA A 175 -6.05 -18.71 13.06
C ALA A 175 -7.34 -17.92 12.82
N GLY A 176 -7.48 -17.25 11.68
CA GLY A 176 -8.71 -16.55 11.26
C GLY A 176 -9.52 -17.31 10.20
N GLU A 177 -9.07 -17.25 8.95
CA GLU A 177 -9.83 -17.73 7.77
C GLU A 177 -9.99 -19.26 7.74
N LEU A 178 -8.94 -20.02 8.05
CA LEU A 178 -9.00 -21.50 8.07
C LEU A 178 -10.01 -22.03 9.11
N PRO A 179 -10.03 -21.55 10.37
CA PRO A 179 -11.08 -21.86 11.35
C PRO A 179 -12.51 -21.56 10.85
N LEU A 180 -12.72 -20.39 10.24
CA LEU A 180 -14.00 -20.03 9.64
C LEU A 180 -14.38 -20.98 8.49
N THR A 181 -13.40 -21.34 7.66
CA THR A 181 -13.58 -22.27 6.55
C THR A 181 -13.94 -23.67 7.05
N LEU A 182 -13.27 -24.17 8.07
CA LEU A 182 -13.58 -25.46 8.72
C LEU A 182 -14.99 -25.46 9.31
N ALA A 183 -15.36 -24.38 10.02
CA ALA A 183 -16.69 -24.25 10.61
C ALA A 183 -17.79 -24.18 9.55
N TYR A 184 -17.51 -23.53 8.42
CA TYR A 184 -18.43 -23.46 7.29
C TYR A 184 -18.56 -24.78 6.54
N GLN A 185 -17.43 -25.46 6.27
CA GLN A 185 -17.40 -26.70 5.50
C GLN A 185 -17.86 -27.92 6.30
N PHE A 186 -17.67 -27.94 7.62
CA PHE A 186 -18.01 -29.08 8.47
C PHE A 186 -18.87 -28.70 9.67
N PRO A 187 -20.04 -28.06 9.48
CA PRO A 187 -20.91 -27.66 10.58
C PRO A 187 -21.47 -28.86 11.36
N GLU A 188 -21.40 -30.06 10.80
CA GLU A 188 -21.81 -31.33 11.40
C GLU A 188 -20.83 -31.83 12.46
N ILE A 189 -19.57 -31.42 12.38
CA ILE A 189 -18.51 -31.77 13.33
C ILE A 189 -18.44 -30.66 14.36
N LEU A 190 -18.89 -30.94 15.59
CA LEU A 190 -19.06 -29.94 16.64
C LEU A 190 -17.77 -29.13 16.90
N PRO A 191 -16.59 -29.75 17.05
CA PRO A 191 -15.36 -28.97 17.26
C PRO A 191 -15.01 -28.05 16.07
N CYS A 192 -15.31 -28.42 14.82
CA CYS A 192 -15.16 -27.52 13.68
C CYS A 192 -16.15 -26.35 13.76
N ALA A 193 -17.41 -26.62 14.07
CA ALA A 193 -18.44 -25.59 14.19
C ALA A 193 -18.12 -24.55 15.29
N GLU A 194 -17.48 -24.98 16.37
CA GLU A 194 -17.07 -24.12 17.50
C GLU A 194 -15.90 -23.19 17.15
N LEU A 195 -15.09 -23.54 16.15
CA LEU A 195 -14.00 -22.69 15.66
C LEU A 195 -14.49 -21.35 15.08
N ALA A 196 -15.75 -21.26 14.63
CA ALA A 196 -16.30 -20.06 14.00
C ALA A 196 -16.14 -18.80 14.87
N LYS A 197 -16.39 -18.93 16.17
CA LYS A 197 -16.31 -17.80 17.10
C LYS A 197 -14.86 -17.33 17.27
N LEU A 198 -13.93 -18.27 17.36
CA LEU A 198 -12.51 -17.98 17.56
C LEU A 198 -11.89 -17.37 16.30
N GLY A 199 -12.17 -17.94 15.13
CA GLY A 199 -11.70 -17.39 13.86
C GLY A 199 -12.24 -15.99 13.58
N ALA A 200 -13.53 -15.73 13.87
CA ALA A 200 -14.10 -14.38 13.72
C ALA A 200 -13.45 -13.34 14.65
N ALA A 201 -13.06 -13.75 15.87
CA ALA A 201 -12.34 -12.88 16.80
C ALA A 201 -10.96 -12.54 16.25
N VAL A 202 -10.17 -13.54 15.81
CA VAL A 202 -8.84 -13.31 15.21
C VAL A 202 -8.90 -12.39 13.99
N ILE A 203 -9.91 -12.54 13.13
CA ILE A 203 -10.10 -11.65 11.98
C ILE A 203 -10.40 -10.21 12.45
N SER A 204 -11.25 -10.06 13.47
CA SER A 204 -11.60 -8.74 13.99
C SER A 204 -10.39 -8.07 14.64
N ASP A 205 -9.68 -8.79 15.52
CA ASP A 205 -8.48 -8.31 16.20
C ASP A 205 -7.36 -7.99 15.20
N GLY A 206 -7.24 -8.76 14.13
CA GLY A 206 -6.30 -8.48 13.04
C GLY A 206 -6.60 -7.15 12.34
N ILE A 207 -7.86 -6.91 11.99
CA ILE A 207 -8.27 -5.64 11.39
C ILE A 207 -8.02 -4.48 12.36
N ASP A 208 -8.40 -4.64 13.62
CA ASP A 208 -8.25 -3.60 14.64
C ASP A 208 -6.77 -3.26 14.94
N ASN A 209 -5.85 -4.23 14.83
CA ASN A 209 -4.43 -4.05 15.17
C ASN A 209 -3.52 -3.77 13.97
N LEU A 210 -3.93 -4.12 12.74
CA LEU A 210 -3.10 -3.97 11.54
C LEU A 210 -3.36 -2.68 10.78
N LEU A 211 -4.38 -1.93 11.18
CA LEU A 211 -4.82 -0.70 10.52
C LEU A 211 -4.78 0.46 11.50
N ASP A 212 -4.66 1.67 10.98
CA ASP A 212 -4.55 2.92 11.74
C ASP A 212 -5.87 3.44 12.34
N GLY A 213 -6.92 2.62 12.34
CA GLY A 213 -8.26 3.07 12.71
C GLY A 213 -9.05 3.66 11.55
N GLU A 214 -8.42 3.99 10.41
CA GLU A 214 -9.05 4.51 9.18
C GLU A 214 -8.74 3.64 7.95
N GLY A 215 -8.39 2.38 8.22
CA GLY A 215 -8.29 1.34 7.23
C GLY A 215 -6.94 1.25 6.50
N MET A 216 -5.95 2.06 6.85
CA MET A 216 -4.62 2.02 6.22
C MET A 216 -3.66 1.16 7.06
N PRO A 217 -2.94 0.20 6.45
CA PRO A 217 -1.88 -0.53 7.16
C PRO A 217 -0.59 0.29 7.21
N THR A 218 0.30 -0.07 8.14
CA THR A 218 1.67 0.45 8.16
C THR A 218 2.40 0.19 6.85
N SER A 219 3.37 1.05 6.51
CA SER A 219 4.25 0.86 5.34
C SER A 219 4.92 -0.52 5.31
N GLN A 220 5.26 -1.09 6.47
CA GLN A 220 5.80 -2.45 6.58
C GLN A 220 4.80 -3.53 6.15
N ASN A 221 3.52 -3.35 6.48
CA ASN A 221 2.45 -4.31 6.15
C ASN A 221 1.80 -4.04 4.80
N LEU A 222 2.02 -2.87 4.20
CA LEU A 222 1.45 -2.47 2.92
C LEU A 222 1.70 -3.50 1.80
N PRO A 223 2.90 -4.09 1.61
CA PRO A 223 3.12 -5.13 0.59
C PRO A 223 2.20 -6.36 0.71
N SER A 224 1.67 -6.62 1.91
CA SER A 224 0.76 -7.73 2.21
C SER A 224 -0.71 -7.31 2.22
N PHE A 225 -1.01 -6.01 2.04
CA PHE A 225 -2.34 -5.46 2.24
C PHE A 225 -3.42 -6.10 1.36
N ARG A 226 -3.14 -6.30 0.07
CA ARG A 226 -4.09 -7.00 -0.82
C ARG A 226 -4.41 -8.43 -0.39
N ALA A 227 -3.43 -9.14 0.17
CA ALA A 227 -3.64 -10.49 0.67
C ALA A 227 -4.46 -10.49 1.97
N LEU A 228 -4.21 -9.54 2.87
CA LEU A 228 -5.04 -9.30 4.07
C LEU A 228 -6.47 -8.95 3.67
N LEU A 229 -6.65 -7.99 2.77
CA LEU A 229 -7.96 -7.60 2.25
C LEU A 229 -8.71 -8.81 1.68
N ALA A 230 -8.03 -9.65 0.87
CA ALA A 230 -8.63 -10.86 0.33
C ALA A 230 -9.04 -11.88 1.40
N CYS A 231 -8.19 -12.08 2.42
CA CYS A 231 -8.48 -12.92 3.59
C CYS A 231 -9.72 -12.41 4.34
N TRP A 232 -9.77 -11.12 4.65
CA TRP A 232 -10.88 -10.48 5.35
C TRP A 232 -12.16 -10.54 4.52
N THR A 233 -12.13 -10.21 3.23
CA THR A 233 -13.30 -10.28 2.33
C THR A 233 -13.89 -11.69 2.33
N ARG A 234 -13.07 -12.74 2.16
CA ARG A 234 -13.56 -14.14 2.21
C ARG A 234 -14.10 -14.50 3.58
N SER A 235 -13.42 -14.07 4.65
CA SER A 235 -13.86 -14.32 6.03
C SER A 235 -15.21 -13.68 6.34
N PHE A 236 -15.44 -12.43 5.94
CA PHE A 236 -16.75 -11.76 6.09
C PHE A 236 -17.85 -12.45 5.29
N VAL A 237 -17.56 -12.88 4.05
CA VAL A 237 -18.49 -13.67 3.23
C VAL A 237 -18.90 -14.96 3.95
N LEU A 238 -17.92 -15.73 4.43
CA LEU A 238 -18.19 -16.98 5.15
C LEU A 238 -18.93 -16.71 6.45
N GLY A 239 -18.54 -15.68 7.20
CA GLY A 239 -19.15 -15.36 8.48
C GLY A 239 -20.62 -14.96 8.38
N LYS A 240 -21.07 -14.34 7.27
CA LYS A 240 -22.49 -14.07 7.01
C LYS A 240 -23.33 -15.36 6.95
N GLU A 241 -22.74 -16.49 6.56
CA GLU A 241 -23.42 -17.79 6.46
C GLU A 241 -23.34 -18.63 7.75
N ILE A 242 -22.49 -18.26 8.71
CA ILE A 242 -22.23 -19.05 9.93
C ILE A 242 -22.92 -18.39 11.14
N LYS A 243 -23.94 -19.05 11.70
CA LYS A 243 -24.75 -18.56 12.85
C LYS A 243 -23.97 -18.22 14.16
N GLY A 244 -22.67 -18.48 14.22
CA GLY A 244 -21.80 -18.20 15.37
C GLY A 244 -20.61 -17.28 15.09
N ALA A 245 -20.35 -16.94 13.82
CA ALA A 245 -19.30 -16.00 13.46
C ALA A 245 -19.81 -14.58 13.70
N LYS A 246 -19.24 -13.89 14.69
CA LYS A 246 -19.59 -12.51 15.01
C LYS A 246 -18.33 -11.68 14.98
N PHE A 247 -18.22 -10.80 14.00
CA PHE A 247 -17.15 -9.83 13.92
C PHE A 247 -17.42 -8.64 14.85
N HIS A 248 -16.36 -8.00 15.32
CA HIS A 248 -16.47 -6.74 16.05
C HIS A 248 -17.07 -5.66 15.13
N LYS A 249 -17.83 -4.73 15.72
CA LYS A 249 -18.44 -3.65 14.94
C LYS A 249 -17.39 -2.68 14.42
N ASP A 250 -16.39 -2.39 15.23
CA ASP A 250 -15.31 -1.48 14.90
C ASP A 250 -14.44 -2.08 13.79
N ALA A 251 -14.05 -3.36 13.90
CA ALA A 251 -13.42 -4.09 12.81
C ALA A 251 -14.24 -4.11 11.51
N ALA A 252 -15.57 -4.24 11.57
CA ALA A 252 -16.41 -4.18 10.38
C ALA A 252 -16.40 -2.78 9.73
N ALA A 253 -16.37 -1.71 10.52
CA ALA A 253 -16.23 -0.34 10.02
C ALA A 253 -14.83 -0.07 9.44
N GLN A 254 -13.78 -0.52 10.14
CA GLN A 254 -12.40 -0.44 9.65
C GLN A 254 -12.19 -1.25 8.37
N TYR A 255 -12.85 -2.40 8.22
CA TYR A 255 -12.85 -3.15 6.96
C TYR A 255 -13.41 -2.32 5.80
N SER A 256 -14.53 -1.61 6.00
CA SER A 256 -15.07 -0.69 4.98
C SER A 256 -14.05 0.36 4.57
N TRP A 257 -13.40 1.02 5.55
CA TRP A 257 -12.33 1.97 5.26
C TRP A 257 -11.14 1.32 4.55
N ALA A 258 -10.78 0.08 4.90
CA ALA A 258 -9.73 -0.67 4.22
C ALA A 258 -10.07 -0.97 2.75
N VAL A 259 -11.35 -1.12 2.39
CA VAL A 259 -11.77 -1.23 0.98
C VAL A 259 -11.43 0.06 0.24
N ARG A 260 -11.80 1.23 0.79
CA ARG A 260 -11.43 2.55 0.25
C ARG A 260 -9.91 2.70 0.12
N GLN A 261 -9.16 2.38 1.16
CA GLN A 261 -7.70 2.45 1.11
C GLN A 261 -7.12 1.50 0.07
N GLY A 262 -7.67 0.30 -0.10
CA GLY A 262 -7.31 -0.64 -1.15
C GLY A 262 -7.48 -0.05 -2.56
N ILE A 263 -8.51 0.77 -2.77
CA ILE A 263 -8.70 1.52 -4.01
C ILE A 263 -7.67 2.66 -4.13
N ARG A 264 -7.44 3.40 -3.05
CA ARG A 264 -6.47 4.51 -2.99
C ARG A 264 -5.05 4.08 -3.36
N VAL A 265 -4.61 2.93 -2.87
CA VAL A 265 -3.27 2.37 -3.13
C VAL A 265 -3.18 1.59 -4.45
N THR A 266 -4.21 1.64 -5.30
CA THR A 266 -4.19 0.99 -6.61
C THR A 266 -3.61 1.92 -7.69
N ARG A 267 -2.59 1.45 -8.40
CA ARG A 267 -1.94 2.05 -9.58
C ARG A 267 -2.87 2.21 -10.77
N GLY A 268 -2.48 3.08 -11.70
CA GLY A 268 -3.20 3.27 -12.94
C GLY A 268 -3.33 2.00 -13.79
N ASP A 269 -2.39 1.06 -13.66
CA ASP A 269 -2.41 -0.26 -14.29
C ASP A 269 -3.18 -1.32 -13.49
N GLY A 270 -3.65 -0.97 -12.28
CA GLY A 270 -4.33 -1.86 -11.35
C GLY A 270 -3.42 -2.54 -10.33
N SER A 271 -2.10 -2.42 -10.45
CA SER A 271 -1.20 -2.98 -9.45
C SER A 271 -1.25 -2.18 -8.14
N GLN A 272 -0.63 -2.66 -7.06
CA GLN A 272 -0.60 -1.93 -5.78
C GLN A 272 0.67 -1.07 -5.68
N LEU A 273 0.56 0.14 -5.13
CA LEU A 273 1.70 0.99 -4.75
C LEU A 273 2.72 0.21 -3.91
N PHE A 274 4.01 0.50 -4.12
CA PHE A 274 5.15 -0.10 -3.41
C PHE A 274 5.26 -1.62 -3.45
N ALA A 275 4.50 -2.29 -4.33
CA ALA A 275 4.54 -3.73 -4.51
C ALA A 275 4.75 -4.11 -5.97
N ASP A 276 5.44 -5.23 -6.18
CA ASP A 276 5.75 -5.78 -7.50
C ASP A 276 5.28 -7.23 -7.63
N GLY A 277 5.32 -7.75 -8.86
CA GLY A 277 5.05 -9.16 -9.14
C GLY A 277 3.59 -9.57 -8.91
N VAL A 278 3.37 -10.80 -8.44
CA VAL A 278 2.01 -11.34 -8.30
C VAL A 278 1.24 -10.71 -7.14
N ALA A 279 1.93 -10.32 -6.07
CA ALA A 279 1.30 -9.80 -4.86
C ALA A 279 0.62 -8.46 -5.14
N SER A 280 1.20 -7.67 -6.04
CA SER A 280 0.61 -6.41 -6.48
C SER A 280 -0.49 -6.58 -7.53
N ARG A 281 -0.79 -7.77 -8.05
CA ARG A 281 -1.70 -7.95 -9.19
C ARG A 281 -3.14 -7.54 -8.87
N TYR A 282 -3.79 -6.87 -9.82
CA TYR A 282 -5.21 -6.52 -9.74
C TYR A 282 -6.12 -7.76 -9.76
N SER A 283 -7.07 -7.80 -8.83
CA SER A 283 -8.19 -8.76 -8.85
C SER A 283 -9.52 -8.01 -8.91
N LYS A 284 -10.16 -8.03 -10.09
CA LYS A 284 -11.50 -7.42 -10.26
C LYS A 284 -12.52 -8.00 -9.28
N HIS A 285 -12.47 -9.32 -9.09
CA HIS A 285 -13.46 -10.04 -8.29
C HIS A 285 -13.26 -9.85 -6.79
N LEU A 286 -12.02 -9.60 -6.35
CA LEU A 286 -11.74 -9.14 -4.99
C LEU A 286 -12.45 -7.82 -4.73
N PHE A 287 -12.13 -6.78 -5.50
CA PHE A 287 -12.69 -5.45 -5.27
C PHE A 287 -14.21 -5.42 -5.42
N GLN A 288 -14.77 -6.13 -6.42
CA GLN A 288 -16.22 -6.20 -6.55
C GLN A 288 -16.88 -6.85 -5.32
N THR A 289 -16.35 -7.96 -4.82
CA THR A 289 -16.89 -8.62 -3.62
C THR A 289 -16.69 -7.74 -2.39
N ALA A 290 -15.54 -7.08 -2.27
CA ALA A 290 -15.23 -6.20 -1.15
C ALA A 290 -16.18 -5.00 -1.07
N LEU A 291 -16.45 -4.34 -2.21
CA LEU A 291 -17.43 -3.26 -2.35
C LEU A 291 -18.87 -3.72 -2.07
N GLU A 292 -19.24 -4.94 -2.50
CA GLU A 292 -20.55 -5.51 -2.18
C GLU A 292 -20.73 -5.80 -0.67
N LEU A 293 -19.63 -6.10 0.04
CA LEU A 293 -19.64 -6.30 1.50
C LEU A 293 -19.66 -4.98 2.28
N ASP A 294 -18.87 -4.02 1.82
CA ASP A 294 -18.79 -2.66 2.34
C ASP A 294 -20.14 -1.94 2.18
N GLY A 295 -20.68 -1.92 0.97
CA GLY A 295 -22.00 -1.36 0.68
C GLY A 295 -22.06 0.16 0.65
N ASP A 296 -20.92 0.86 0.62
CA ASP A 296 -20.87 2.31 0.45
C ASP A 296 -20.97 2.69 -1.04
N GLU A 297 -21.98 3.50 -1.39
CA GLU A 297 -22.20 3.96 -2.76
C GLU A 297 -21.09 4.92 -3.23
N GLU A 298 -20.48 5.67 -2.32
CA GLU A 298 -19.35 6.54 -2.61
C GLU A 298 -18.13 5.71 -2.98
N ASP A 299 -17.81 4.65 -2.23
CA ASP A 299 -16.69 3.77 -2.52
C ASP A 299 -16.87 3.03 -3.85
N ALA A 300 -18.10 2.61 -4.14
CA ALA A 300 -18.45 2.06 -5.44
C ALA A 300 -18.19 3.07 -6.56
N ARG A 301 -18.52 4.35 -6.36
CA ARG A 301 -18.27 5.42 -7.32
C ARG A 301 -16.78 5.72 -7.49
N ILE A 302 -16.04 5.82 -6.39
CA ILE A 302 -14.58 5.97 -6.37
C ILE A 302 -13.92 4.83 -7.15
N ALA A 303 -14.37 3.59 -6.94
CA ALA A 303 -13.87 2.41 -7.62
C ALA A 303 -14.08 2.46 -9.15
N GLU A 304 -15.18 3.04 -9.64
CA GLU A 304 -15.43 3.22 -11.07
C GLU A 304 -14.40 4.14 -11.75
N PHE A 305 -13.88 5.13 -11.01
CA PHE A 305 -12.87 6.06 -11.51
C PHE A 305 -11.44 5.56 -11.37
N ALA A 306 -11.13 4.90 -10.24
CA ALA A 306 -9.77 4.54 -9.86
C ALA A 306 -9.36 3.14 -10.33
N LEU A 307 -10.27 2.15 -10.33
CA LEU A 307 -9.90 0.76 -10.61
C LEU A 307 -9.89 0.45 -12.12
N PRO A 308 -9.10 -0.54 -12.56
CA PRO A 308 -9.16 -1.03 -13.94
C PRO A 308 -10.53 -1.59 -14.32
N GLY A 309 -11.10 -1.08 -15.41
CA GLY A 309 -12.41 -1.53 -15.89
C GLY A 309 -12.82 -0.85 -17.19
N LYS A 310 -14.13 -0.80 -17.42
CA LYS A 310 -14.67 0.00 -18.53
C LYS A 310 -14.38 1.47 -18.25
N ALA A 311 -13.98 2.21 -19.28
CA ALA A 311 -13.75 3.63 -19.16
C ALA A 311 -15.04 4.33 -18.71
N ASN A 312 -15.04 4.92 -17.51
CA ASN A 312 -16.03 5.91 -17.15
C ASN A 312 -15.81 7.14 -18.05
N LYS A 313 -16.90 7.68 -18.61
CA LYS A 313 -16.87 8.90 -19.44
C LYS A 313 -17.16 10.16 -18.64
N GLU A 314 -17.66 10.00 -17.42
CA GLU A 314 -17.94 11.10 -16.50
C GLU A 314 -16.64 11.70 -15.99
N ASN A 315 -16.69 12.99 -15.65
CA ASN A 315 -15.57 13.70 -15.07
C ASN A 315 -15.62 13.57 -13.54
N VAL A 316 -14.51 13.18 -12.91
CA VAL A 316 -14.42 13.04 -11.45
C VAL A 316 -14.78 14.34 -10.74
N ALA A 317 -14.37 15.49 -11.29
CA ALA A 317 -14.61 16.81 -10.73
C ALA A 317 -16.10 17.20 -10.65
N GLU A 318 -17.00 16.47 -11.32
CA GLU A 318 -18.45 16.69 -11.23
C GLU A 318 -19.08 16.05 -9.98
N TRP A 319 -18.29 15.28 -9.22
CA TRP A 319 -18.74 14.53 -8.05
C TRP A 319 -18.10 15.09 -6.78
N SER A 320 -18.91 15.24 -5.73
CA SER A 320 -18.42 15.51 -4.38
C SER A 320 -18.06 14.18 -3.73
N LEU A 321 -16.81 13.76 -3.92
CA LEU A 321 -16.24 12.55 -3.33
C LEU A 321 -15.31 12.93 -2.18
N SER A 322 -15.11 12.02 -1.25
CA SER A 322 -14.14 12.12 -0.16
C SER A 322 -12.72 12.34 -0.68
N GLU A 323 -11.88 12.89 0.20
CA GLU A 323 -10.51 13.28 -0.12
C GLU A 323 -9.72 12.14 -0.78
N SER A 324 -9.11 12.46 -1.93
CA SER A 324 -8.31 11.50 -2.71
C SER A 324 -6.86 11.40 -2.23
N ALA A 325 -6.44 12.35 -1.41
CA ALA A 325 -5.20 12.32 -0.63
C ALA A 325 -5.41 11.67 0.75
N TYR A 326 -4.33 11.19 1.34
CA TYR A 326 -4.34 10.56 2.66
C TYR A 326 -2.96 10.62 3.30
N GLU A 327 -2.91 10.79 4.62
CA GLU A 327 -1.69 10.76 5.42
C GLU A 327 -2.02 10.07 6.74
N SER A 328 -1.08 9.28 7.24
CA SER A 328 -1.21 8.63 8.54
C SER A 328 0.16 8.54 9.20
N GLU A 329 0.36 9.34 10.26
CA GLU A 329 1.55 9.30 11.10
C GLU A 329 1.81 7.89 11.66
N TRP A 330 0.74 7.18 12.05
CA TRP A 330 0.83 5.79 12.52
C TRP A 330 1.30 4.84 11.42
N SER A 331 0.77 5.01 10.20
CA SER A 331 1.16 4.16 9.07
C SER A 331 2.55 4.50 8.52
N GLN A 332 3.03 5.72 8.80
CA GLN A 332 4.21 6.36 8.21
C GLN A 332 4.14 6.39 6.67
N LEU A 333 2.94 6.72 6.16
CA LEU A 333 2.60 6.70 4.74
C LEU A 333 1.77 7.94 4.39
N ALA A 334 2.10 8.56 3.26
CA ALA A 334 1.29 9.61 2.65
C ALA A 334 1.03 9.33 1.17
N ILE A 335 -0.13 9.75 0.69
CA ILE A 335 -0.57 9.66 -0.70
C ILE A 335 -1.12 11.02 -1.08
N LEU A 336 -0.38 11.76 -1.91
CA LEU A 336 -0.82 13.01 -2.51
C LEU A 336 -1.39 12.68 -3.89
N ARG A 337 -2.61 13.12 -4.19
CA ARG A 337 -3.36 12.73 -5.37
C ARG A 337 -4.29 13.85 -5.82
N THR A 338 -4.27 14.18 -7.12
CA THR A 338 -5.08 15.32 -7.61
C THR A 338 -6.58 15.03 -7.67
N ASP A 339 -6.97 13.77 -7.91
CA ASP A 339 -8.36 13.31 -7.97
C ASP A 339 -8.43 11.78 -7.99
N TRP A 340 -9.63 11.19 -7.91
CA TRP A 340 -9.84 9.73 -7.98
C TRP A 340 -9.66 9.08 -9.36
N SER A 341 -9.34 9.82 -10.42
CA SER A 341 -9.13 9.25 -11.74
C SER A 341 -7.88 8.38 -11.79
N ARG A 342 -7.94 7.32 -12.58
CA ARG A 342 -6.83 6.36 -12.75
C ARG A 342 -5.56 6.93 -13.40
N ARG A 343 -5.62 8.14 -13.96
CA ARG A 343 -4.49 8.77 -14.67
C ARG A 343 -4.02 10.07 -14.02
N CYS A 344 -4.61 10.44 -12.89
CA CYS A 344 -4.21 11.61 -12.15
C CYS A 344 -2.71 11.54 -11.81
N PRO A 345 -2.02 12.69 -11.77
CA PRO A 345 -0.77 12.78 -11.02
C PRO A 345 -0.96 12.28 -9.59
N ARG A 346 -0.02 11.49 -9.09
CA ARG A 346 -0.02 10.98 -7.72
C ARG A 346 1.40 10.75 -7.24
N LEU A 347 1.65 11.09 -5.99
CA LEU A 347 2.87 10.76 -5.27
C LEU A 347 2.54 9.96 -4.02
N ALA A 348 3.06 8.75 -3.94
CA ALA A 348 3.07 7.96 -2.72
C ALA A 348 4.41 8.13 -1.99
N ILE A 349 4.38 8.22 -0.67
CA ILE A 349 5.52 8.52 0.18
C ILE A 349 5.49 7.57 1.37
N ASP A 350 6.48 6.70 1.48
CA ASP A 350 6.75 5.86 2.64
C ASP A 350 7.95 6.47 3.39
N TYR A 351 7.70 6.89 4.62
CA TYR A 351 8.70 7.54 5.48
C TYR A 351 8.96 6.74 6.77
N ALA A 352 8.63 5.44 6.77
CA ALA A 352 8.85 4.55 7.92
C ALA A 352 10.33 4.18 8.14
N GLY A 353 11.13 4.21 7.08
CA GLY A 353 12.55 3.86 7.11
C GLY A 353 13.49 5.05 7.36
N ASP A 354 14.78 4.78 7.35
CA ASP A 354 15.84 5.79 7.49
C ASP A 354 15.85 6.79 6.32
N ASP A 355 15.38 6.36 5.15
CA ASP A 355 15.27 7.15 3.93
C ASP A 355 13.82 7.15 3.44
N VAL A 356 13.38 8.29 2.89
CA VAL A 356 12.05 8.39 2.27
C VAL A 356 12.01 7.62 0.96
N LYS A 357 11.08 6.68 0.84
CA LYS A 357 10.77 5.97 -0.40
C LYS A 357 9.56 6.63 -1.08
N ILE A 358 9.64 6.85 -2.37
CA ILE A 358 8.54 7.44 -3.14
C ILE A 358 8.13 6.59 -4.33
N GLU A 359 6.91 6.84 -4.80
CA GLU A 359 6.43 6.41 -6.10
C GLU A 359 5.63 7.55 -6.75
N LEU A 360 6.13 8.09 -7.86
CA LEU A 360 5.51 9.16 -8.64
C LEU A 360 4.90 8.60 -9.91
N GLU A 361 3.58 8.77 -10.06
CA GLU A 361 2.82 8.36 -11.24
C GLU A 361 2.26 9.60 -11.95
N SER A 362 2.24 9.55 -13.28
CA SER A 362 1.54 10.52 -14.12
C SER A 362 1.02 9.84 -15.39
N GLU A 363 -0.22 10.13 -15.78
CA GLU A 363 -0.87 9.57 -16.98
C GLU A 363 -0.96 8.03 -16.98
N GLY A 364 -0.94 7.40 -15.80
CA GLY A 364 -0.95 5.95 -15.64
C GLY A 364 0.42 5.27 -15.72
N GLU A 365 1.52 6.04 -15.73
CA GLU A 365 2.89 5.54 -15.86
C GLU A 365 3.73 5.96 -14.66
N ILE A 366 4.49 5.02 -14.10
CA ILE A 366 5.41 5.28 -12.98
C ILE A 366 6.66 5.98 -13.52
N LEU A 367 6.87 7.24 -13.14
CA LEU A 367 8.02 8.06 -13.54
C LEU A 367 9.21 7.89 -12.58
N ALA A 368 8.94 7.77 -11.29
CA ALA A 368 9.94 7.51 -10.25
C ALA A 368 9.42 6.50 -9.24
N ALA A 369 10.29 5.61 -8.79
CA ALA A 369 10.01 4.64 -7.73
C ALA A 369 11.33 4.24 -7.04
N GLY A 370 11.45 4.49 -5.74
CA GLY A 370 12.64 4.12 -4.98
C GLY A 370 12.97 5.08 -3.83
N LEU A 371 14.15 4.91 -3.26
CA LEU A 371 14.66 5.76 -2.18
C LEU A 371 15.08 7.12 -2.72
N TRP A 372 14.64 8.19 -2.06
CA TRP A 372 14.96 9.55 -2.41
C TRP A 372 15.96 10.14 -1.39
N LYS A 373 17.19 9.66 -1.45
CA LYS A 373 18.24 9.93 -0.45
C LYS A 373 19.19 11.05 -0.88
N PRO A 374 19.29 12.17 -0.12
CA PRO A 374 20.30 13.18 -0.37
C PRO A 374 21.67 12.75 0.16
N GLN A 375 22.71 13.23 -0.50
CA GLN A 375 24.06 13.30 0.05
C GLN A 375 24.33 14.73 0.49
N ILE A 376 24.68 14.91 1.76
CA ILE A 376 24.85 16.22 2.37
C ILE A 376 26.22 16.24 3.03
N SER A 377 26.98 17.31 2.81
CA SER A 377 28.21 17.55 3.55
C SER A 377 28.34 19.00 4.02
N LEU A 378 28.97 19.18 5.17
CA LEU A 378 29.32 20.47 5.77
C LEU A 378 30.84 20.58 5.87
N ASP A 379 31.42 21.55 5.17
CA ASP A 379 32.88 21.76 5.09
C ASP A 379 33.65 20.48 4.73
N GLY A 380 33.05 19.67 3.85
CA GLY A 380 33.59 18.38 3.37
C GLY A 380 33.36 17.19 4.31
N GLN A 381 32.68 17.35 5.44
CA GLN A 381 32.28 16.25 6.32
C GLN A 381 30.83 15.84 6.04
N GLN A 382 30.58 14.54 5.84
CA GLN A 382 29.25 13.99 5.60
C GLN A 382 28.31 14.28 6.77
N LEU A 383 27.07 14.67 6.47
CA LEU A 383 25.97 14.75 7.42
C LEU A 383 25.01 13.59 7.14
N ASP A 384 24.97 12.60 8.03
CA ASP A 384 24.04 11.48 7.95
C ASP A 384 22.77 11.75 8.77
N CYS A 385 21.64 11.20 8.36
CA CYS A 385 20.41 11.16 9.15
C CYS A 385 20.64 10.29 10.40
N HIS A 386 20.30 10.82 11.57
CA HIS A 386 20.53 10.14 12.86
C HIS A 386 19.26 9.46 13.40
N ASP A 387 18.08 9.97 13.05
CA ASP A 387 16.78 9.52 13.56
C ASP A 387 15.80 9.13 12.43
N SER A 388 14.62 8.65 12.80
CA SER A 388 13.52 8.40 11.85
C SER A 388 12.90 9.72 11.37
N TRP A 389 12.41 9.73 10.13
CA TRP A 389 11.64 10.85 9.61
C TRP A 389 10.32 11.02 10.39
N THR A 390 9.99 12.25 10.71
CA THR A 390 8.72 12.62 11.37
C THR A 390 7.89 13.52 10.47
N GLN A 391 6.57 13.37 10.51
CA GLN A 391 5.64 14.29 9.88
C GLN A 391 5.51 15.54 10.76
N VAL A 392 5.82 16.71 10.20
CA VAL A 392 5.73 18.00 10.90
C VAL A 392 4.69 18.95 10.31
N GLY A 393 4.26 18.71 9.06
CA GLY A 393 3.06 19.35 8.48
C GLY A 393 2.29 18.44 7.53
N TRP A 394 0.96 18.47 7.61
CA TRP A 394 0.04 17.86 6.64
C TRP A 394 -1.14 18.80 6.42
N LEU A 395 -1.45 19.12 5.15
CA LEU A 395 -2.63 19.89 4.77
C LEU A 395 -3.16 19.34 3.45
N THR A 396 -4.49 19.23 3.34
CA THR A 396 -5.16 18.82 2.11
C THR A 396 -6.43 19.64 1.95
N ASP A 397 -6.61 20.26 0.78
CA ASP A 397 -7.80 21.05 0.43
C ASP A 397 -8.02 21.04 -1.09
N ASP A 398 -8.86 21.95 -1.60
CA ASP A 398 -9.18 22.05 -3.03
C ASP A 398 -7.97 22.49 -3.88
N ASP A 399 -7.02 23.20 -3.28
CA ASP A 399 -5.86 23.78 -3.94
C ASP A 399 -4.72 22.74 -4.11
N GLY A 400 -4.46 21.94 -3.07
CA GLY A 400 -3.38 20.98 -3.10
C GLY A 400 -3.24 20.09 -1.88
N ASP A 401 -2.32 19.14 -2.01
CA ASP A 401 -1.89 18.29 -0.89
C ASP A 401 -0.46 18.67 -0.50
N TYR A 402 -0.25 18.95 0.78
CA TYR A 402 1.01 19.35 1.40
C TYR A 402 1.45 18.33 2.44
N LEU A 403 2.71 17.90 2.36
CA LEU A 403 3.40 17.14 3.39
C LEU A 403 4.75 17.78 3.69
N GLU A 404 5.07 17.94 4.97
CA GLU A 404 6.39 18.32 5.44
C GLU A 404 6.92 17.26 6.39
N LEU A 405 8.10 16.74 6.07
CA LEU A 405 8.83 15.79 6.88
C LEU A 405 10.10 16.43 7.44
N GLU A 406 10.52 16.05 8.64
CA GLU A 406 11.76 16.49 9.27
C GLU A 406 12.59 15.29 9.74
N VAL A 407 13.91 15.41 9.68
CA VAL A 407 14.86 14.48 10.30
C VAL A 407 16.06 15.24 10.86
N GLU A 408 16.57 14.80 12.01
CA GLU A 408 17.81 15.30 12.57
C GLU A 408 19.01 14.71 11.81
N LEU A 409 19.91 15.59 11.40
CA LEU A 409 21.21 15.27 10.82
C LEU A 409 22.28 15.26 11.91
N THR A 410 23.38 14.55 11.63
CA THR A 410 24.60 14.53 12.45
C THR A 410 24.98 15.94 12.94
N GLY A 411 25.22 16.08 14.25
CA GLY A 411 25.54 17.39 14.87
C GLY A 411 24.32 18.24 15.24
N GLY A 412 23.11 17.67 15.23
CA GLY A 412 21.87 18.37 15.58
C GLY A 412 21.43 19.38 14.51
N HIS A 413 21.91 19.23 13.28
CA HIS A 413 21.41 19.99 12.13
C HIS A 413 20.08 19.37 11.67
N ARG A 414 19.32 20.07 10.82
CA ARG A 414 18.02 19.56 10.36
C ARG A 414 17.96 19.46 8.85
N LEU A 415 17.30 18.40 8.38
CA LEU A 415 16.82 18.26 7.02
C LEU A 415 15.30 18.26 7.06
N GLN A 416 14.68 19.22 6.39
CA GLN A 416 13.25 19.26 6.18
C GLN A 416 12.96 18.99 4.71
N ARG A 417 11.93 18.21 4.42
CA ARG A 417 11.48 17.91 3.06
C ARG A 417 10.02 18.26 2.90
N ILE A 418 9.74 19.15 1.97
CA ILE A 418 8.37 19.50 1.57
C ILE A 418 7.99 18.75 0.29
N PHE A 419 6.77 18.23 0.28
CA PHE A 419 6.06 17.79 -0.91
C PHE A 419 4.78 18.61 -1.03
N PHE A 420 4.53 19.19 -2.21
CA PHE A 420 3.27 19.87 -2.50
C PHE A 420 2.77 19.48 -3.89
N LEU A 421 1.60 18.85 -3.97
CA LEU A 421 0.95 18.48 -5.23
C LEU A 421 -0.28 19.37 -5.46
N ALA A 422 -0.20 20.27 -6.44
CA ALA A 422 -1.32 21.14 -6.79
C ALA A 422 -2.39 20.35 -7.57
N ARG A 423 -3.65 20.40 -7.12
CA ARG A 423 -4.74 19.59 -7.69
C ARG A 423 -5.14 20.05 -9.09
N GLU A 424 -5.56 21.31 -9.22
CA GLU A 424 -5.98 21.89 -10.50
C GLU A 424 -4.79 22.11 -11.45
N ASP A 425 -3.69 22.60 -10.89
CA ASP A 425 -2.53 23.00 -11.65
C ASP A 425 -1.65 21.81 -12.04
N GLN A 426 -1.73 20.67 -11.36
CA GLN A 426 -0.99 19.44 -11.69
C GLN A 426 0.53 19.66 -11.80
N TYR A 427 1.11 20.38 -10.84
CA TYR A 427 2.55 20.37 -10.60
C TYR A 427 2.85 19.79 -9.23
N LEU A 428 4.00 19.12 -9.11
CA LEU A 428 4.55 18.64 -7.85
C LEU A 428 5.78 19.48 -7.51
N LEU A 429 5.81 20.07 -6.32
CA LEU A 429 7.01 20.65 -5.73
C LEU A 429 7.60 19.66 -4.73
N VAL A 430 8.89 19.36 -4.85
CA VAL A 430 9.66 18.65 -3.83
C VAL A 430 10.86 19.49 -3.47
N ALA A 431 11.06 19.78 -2.19
CA ALA A 431 12.14 20.67 -1.77
C ALA A 431 12.77 20.24 -0.45
N ASP A 432 14.10 20.14 -0.46
CA ASP A 432 14.89 19.93 0.75
C ASP A 432 15.36 21.28 1.30
N ALA A 433 15.23 21.45 2.61
CA ALA A 433 15.83 22.54 3.38
C ALA A 433 16.83 21.95 4.38
N ILE A 434 18.10 22.36 4.28
CA ILE A 434 19.14 22.04 5.27
C ILE A 434 19.29 23.26 6.16
N VAL A 435 19.15 23.07 7.47
CA VAL A 435 19.26 24.14 8.47
C VAL A 435 20.34 23.77 9.50
N LEU A 436 21.42 24.54 9.52
CA LEU A 436 22.51 24.36 10.47
C LEU A 436 22.15 24.98 11.82
N LYS A 437 22.38 24.22 12.90
CA LYS A 437 22.13 24.65 14.28
C LYS A 437 23.12 25.71 14.77
N ASP A 438 24.40 25.52 14.47
CA ASP A 438 25.49 26.30 15.07
C ASP A 438 26.02 27.40 14.13
N HIS A 439 27.15 27.12 13.48
CA HIS A 439 27.92 28.06 12.68
C HIS A 439 27.61 27.89 11.19
N ALA A 440 27.77 28.97 10.45
CA ALA A 440 27.72 28.93 9.00
C ALA A 440 28.91 28.16 8.45
N GLY A 441 28.69 27.40 7.38
CA GLY A 441 29.73 26.64 6.69
C GLY A 441 29.41 26.49 5.21
N ARG A 442 30.26 25.76 4.51
CA ARG A 442 29.98 25.34 3.14
C ARG A 442 29.11 24.09 3.17
N ILE A 443 27.88 24.21 2.69
CA ILE A 443 26.97 23.07 2.53
C ILE A 443 27.05 22.63 1.07
N ASP A 444 27.44 21.38 0.82
CA ASP A 444 27.32 20.73 -0.47
C ASP A 444 26.19 19.69 -0.39
N TYR A 445 25.29 19.72 -1.38
CA TYR A 445 24.08 18.92 -1.45
C TYR A 445 23.98 18.26 -2.83
N GLU A 446 23.70 16.96 -2.84
CA GLU A 446 23.38 16.21 -4.04
C GLU A 446 22.15 15.34 -3.81
N ILE A 447 21.22 15.36 -4.75
CA ILE A 447 20.04 14.51 -4.73
C ILE A 447 19.83 13.91 -6.11
N ALA A 448 19.50 12.64 -6.14
CA ALA A 448 19.04 11.97 -7.34
C ALA A 448 17.62 11.47 -7.13
N PRO A 449 16.61 12.10 -7.77
CA PRO A 449 15.26 11.57 -7.76
C PRO A 449 15.27 10.13 -8.30
N PRO A 450 14.52 9.19 -7.69
CA PRO A 450 14.59 7.77 -8.01
C PRO A 450 13.80 7.44 -9.29
N PHE A 451 14.17 8.03 -10.42
CA PHE A 451 13.53 7.75 -11.70
C PHE A 451 13.68 6.28 -12.09
N VAL A 452 12.64 5.71 -12.72
CA VAL A 452 12.66 4.32 -13.16
C VAL A 452 13.72 4.11 -14.26
N ALA A 453 14.33 2.91 -14.30
CA ALA A 453 15.48 2.64 -15.17
C ALA A 453 15.23 2.85 -16.68
N ASP A 454 13.98 2.72 -17.13
CA ASP A 454 13.55 2.89 -18.53
C ASP A 454 13.04 4.31 -18.86
N ILE A 455 13.32 5.30 -18.00
CA ILE A 455 12.94 6.70 -18.23
C ILE A 455 13.76 7.33 -19.39
N GLU A 456 13.07 7.89 -20.37
CA GLU A 456 13.67 8.79 -21.36
C GLU A 456 13.87 10.17 -20.73
N SER A 457 15.03 10.81 -20.94
CA SER A 457 15.28 12.17 -20.43
C SER A 457 15.98 13.05 -21.45
N ILE A 458 15.60 14.32 -21.51
CA ILE A 458 16.16 15.33 -22.42
C ILE A 458 16.50 16.58 -21.59
N ALA A 459 17.78 16.88 -21.45
CA ALA A 459 18.25 18.14 -20.86
C ALA A 459 18.16 19.26 -21.90
N ALA A 460 17.76 20.45 -21.48
CA ALA A 460 17.78 21.61 -22.34
C ALA A 460 19.20 22.11 -22.59
N GLY A 461 19.45 22.62 -23.81
CA GLY A 461 20.78 23.08 -24.23
C GLY A 461 21.18 24.44 -23.68
N GLU A 462 20.23 25.38 -23.59
CA GLU A 462 20.49 26.76 -23.15
C GLU A 462 20.04 27.03 -21.70
N THR A 463 19.05 26.28 -21.24
CA THR A 463 18.38 26.46 -19.95
C THR A 463 18.54 25.24 -19.04
N CYS A 464 18.26 25.40 -17.74
CA CYS A 464 18.58 24.41 -16.72
C CYS A 464 17.50 23.34 -16.45
N GLU A 465 16.40 23.31 -17.20
CA GLU A 465 15.35 22.31 -17.07
C GLU A 465 15.70 20.97 -17.72
N MET A 466 14.91 19.95 -17.36
CA MET A 466 14.95 18.64 -17.97
C MET A 466 13.53 18.12 -18.23
N GLU A 467 13.31 17.48 -19.38
CA GLU A 467 12.09 16.72 -19.63
C GLU A 467 12.34 15.24 -19.41
N ILE A 468 11.39 14.54 -18.77
CA ILE A 468 11.39 13.09 -18.60
C ILE A 468 10.12 12.47 -19.19
N LYS A 469 10.21 11.23 -19.64
CA LYS A 469 9.10 10.53 -20.27
C LYS A 469 9.21 9.01 -20.15
N LYS A 470 8.08 8.35 -19.88
CA LYS A 470 7.91 6.89 -20.00
C LYS A 470 6.53 6.60 -20.55
N GLY A 471 6.46 5.92 -21.70
CA GLY A 471 5.20 5.65 -22.37
C GLY A 471 4.38 6.93 -22.58
N ARG A 472 3.26 7.05 -21.86
CA ARG A 472 2.40 8.24 -21.84
C ARG A 472 2.74 9.27 -20.77
N GLY A 473 3.40 8.86 -19.69
CA GLY A 473 3.83 9.70 -18.60
C GLY A 473 4.92 10.65 -19.04
N TRP A 474 4.84 11.88 -18.56
CA TRP A 474 5.76 12.95 -18.89
C TRP A 474 5.84 13.92 -17.73
N ALA A 475 7.01 14.51 -17.52
CA ALA A 475 7.17 15.66 -16.66
C ALA A 475 8.24 16.61 -17.20
N ARG A 476 8.09 17.91 -16.93
CA ARG A 476 9.19 18.88 -17.01
C ARG A 476 9.67 19.21 -15.61
N ILE A 477 10.97 19.10 -15.38
CA ILE A 477 11.62 19.34 -14.11
C ILE A 477 12.30 20.72 -14.15
N LEU A 478 11.89 21.63 -13.27
CA LEU A 478 12.48 22.95 -13.09
C LEU A 478 13.25 22.99 -11.76
N PRO A 479 14.59 23.14 -11.76
CA PRO A 479 15.35 23.33 -10.54
C PRO A 479 15.28 24.81 -10.10
N LEU A 480 14.26 25.17 -9.32
CA LEU A 480 13.95 26.59 -9.02
C LEU A 480 15.11 27.31 -8.30
N GLY A 481 15.95 26.56 -7.58
CA GLY A 481 17.16 27.05 -6.91
C GLY A 481 18.30 27.45 -7.85
N LEU A 482 18.24 27.05 -9.13
CA LEU A 482 19.20 27.38 -10.18
C LEU A 482 18.66 28.49 -11.10
N PRO A 483 19.53 29.29 -11.74
CA PRO A 483 19.09 30.24 -12.76
C PRO A 483 18.45 29.52 -13.95
N GLU A 484 17.57 30.22 -14.68
CA GLU A 484 16.95 29.68 -15.89
C GLU A 484 18.01 29.35 -16.95
N TRP A 485 18.94 30.26 -17.20
CA TRP A 485 19.95 30.14 -18.24
C TRP A 485 21.24 29.49 -17.71
N ARG A 486 21.78 28.50 -18.43
CA ARG A 486 23.03 27.81 -18.06
C ARG A 486 24.26 28.71 -18.08
N ILE A 487 24.20 29.80 -18.84
CA ILE A 487 25.30 30.78 -18.94
C ILE A 487 25.42 31.66 -17.69
N ASP A 488 24.39 31.73 -16.87
CA ASP A 488 24.39 32.51 -15.64
C ASP A 488 25.24 31.84 -14.57
N SER A 489 25.80 32.64 -13.65
CA SER A 489 26.52 32.10 -12.49
C SER A 489 25.57 31.26 -11.63
N SER A 490 25.83 29.96 -11.57
CA SER A 490 25.02 29.01 -10.81
C SER A 490 25.78 28.48 -9.59
N ARG A 491 25.03 28.07 -8.57
CA ARG A 491 25.55 27.38 -7.38
C ARG A 491 25.30 25.88 -7.43
N GLY A 492 25.13 25.34 -8.63
CA GLY A 492 24.67 23.98 -8.82
C GLY A 492 24.31 23.68 -10.27
N ARG A 493 23.82 22.47 -10.50
CA ARG A 493 23.43 21.98 -11.82
C ARG A 493 22.43 20.84 -11.69
N LEU A 494 21.52 20.74 -12.66
CA LEU A 494 20.69 19.57 -12.88
C LEU A 494 21.22 18.88 -14.14
N GLU A 495 21.82 17.71 -13.97
CA GLU A 495 22.50 16.99 -15.04
C GLU A 495 22.14 15.50 -15.01
N ARG A 496 22.33 14.86 -16.17
CA ARG A 496 22.32 13.40 -16.27
C ARG A 496 23.77 12.93 -16.35
N GLU A 497 24.23 12.23 -15.33
CA GLU A 497 25.51 11.55 -15.31
C GLU A 497 25.25 10.04 -15.49
N SER A 498 25.72 9.49 -16.62
CA SER A 498 25.40 8.10 -17.02
C SER A 498 23.89 7.84 -17.08
N ASP A 499 23.35 7.08 -16.14
CA ASP A 499 21.94 6.71 -16.04
C ASP A 499 21.19 7.37 -14.88
N GLN A 500 21.84 8.29 -14.17
CA GLN A 500 21.27 8.96 -13.02
C GLN A 500 21.12 10.45 -13.30
N ILE A 501 19.94 10.99 -13.01
CA ILE A 501 19.69 12.42 -13.03
C ILE A 501 19.92 12.92 -11.60
N SER A 502 20.81 13.88 -11.42
CA SER A 502 21.07 14.48 -10.11
C SER A 502 21.02 16.00 -10.15
N LEU A 503 20.47 16.57 -9.08
CA LEU A 503 20.59 17.97 -8.74
C LEU A 503 21.72 18.10 -7.73
N GLN A 504 22.74 18.87 -8.10
CA GLN A 504 23.82 19.26 -7.21
C GLN A 504 23.69 20.74 -6.88
N MET A 505 23.83 21.10 -5.62
CA MET A 505 23.80 22.49 -5.14
C MET A 505 24.84 22.69 -4.04
N HIS A 506 25.35 23.91 -3.92
CA HIS A 506 26.20 24.31 -2.81
C HIS A 506 25.87 25.73 -2.34
N THR A 507 26.15 26.02 -1.08
CA THR A 507 26.04 27.38 -0.54
C THR A 507 27.05 27.60 0.58
N GLN A 508 27.40 28.87 0.80
CA GLN A 508 28.08 29.29 2.02
C GLN A 508 27.04 29.97 2.91
N GLY A 509 26.81 29.45 4.12
CA GLY A 509 25.84 30.02 5.05
C GLY A 509 25.30 29.02 6.07
N LYS A 510 24.19 29.38 6.70
CA LYS A 510 23.48 28.52 7.66
C LYS A 510 22.37 27.65 7.07
N SER A 511 21.95 27.94 5.84
CA SER A 511 20.86 27.18 5.21
C SER A 511 21.01 27.02 3.71
N LEU A 512 20.54 25.88 3.20
CA LEU A 512 20.43 25.55 1.78
C LEU A 512 18.99 25.12 1.48
N TYR A 513 18.43 25.58 0.35
CA TYR A 513 17.12 25.15 -0.13
C TYR A 513 17.22 24.66 -1.58
N ALA A 514 16.75 23.45 -1.82
CA ALA A 514 16.86 22.74 -3.10
C ALA A 514 15.48 22.36 -3.68
N PRO A 515 14.70 23.32 -4.20
CA PRO A 515 13.38 23.06 -4.77
C PRO A 515 13.46 22.50 -6.20
N LEU A 516 12.83 21.36 -6.40
CA LEU A 516 12.54 20.72 -7.69
C LEU A 516 11.04 20.77 -7.97
N LEU A 517 10.66 21.44 -9.05
CA LEU A 517 9.27 21.47 -9.52
C LEU A 517 9.09 20.55 -10.72
N PHE A 518 8.06 19.72 -10.69
CA PHE A 518 7.65 18.82 -11.76
C PHE A 518 6.32 19.32 -12.34
N ASP A 519 6.32 19.84 -13.57
CA ASP A 519 5.09 20.08 -14.33
C ASP A 519 4.59 18.74 -14.89
N LEU A 520 3.46 18.24 -14.37
CA LEU A 520 2.86 16.96 -14.72
C LEU A 520 1.70 17.11 -15.69
N LYS A 521 1.28 18.34 -16.01
CA LYS A 521 0.12 18.62 -16.87
C LYS A 521 0.50 18.44 -18.33
N ARG A 522 0.13 17.31 -18.91
CA ARG A 522 0.50 16.94 -20.30
C ARG A 522 0.16 18.01 -21.35
N SER A 523 -0.94 18.74 -21.18
CA SER A 523 -1.35 19.80 -22.11
C SER A 523 -0.39 21.01 -22.13
N ARG A 524 0.50 21.14 -21.13
CA ARG A 524 1.55 22.17 -21.04
C ARG A 524 2.89 21.78 -21.66
N ARG A 525 3.02 20.55 -22.19
CA ARG A 525 4.28 20.05 -22.77
C ARG A 525 4.91 21.00 -23.79
N LEU A 526 4.11 21.59 -24.69
CA LEU A 526 4.63 22.52 -25.72
C LEU A 526 4.37 24.00 -25.38
N ARG A 527 3.98 24.28 -24.14
CA ARG A 527 3.66 25.65 -23.70
C ARG A 527 4.91 26.31 -23.10
N PRO A 528 5.01 27.64 -23.20
CA PRO A 528 6.15 28.38 -22.65
C PRO A 528 6.18 28.26 -21.13
N PHE A 529 7.37 28.44 -20.56
CA PHE A 529 7.63 28.46 -19.12
C PHE A 529 8.83 29.37 -18.85
N THR A 530 8.99 29.82 -17.60
CA THR A 530 10.14 30.58 -17.11
C THR A 530 10.17 30.49 -15.59
N TRP A 531 11.33 30.63 -14.97
CA TRP A 531 11.43 30.78 -13.52
C TRP A 531 12.58 31.69 -13.13
N ARG A 532 12.53 32.21 -11.90
CA ARG A 532 13.60 33.05 -11.36
C ARG A 532 13.59 33.05 -9.84
N GLN A 533 14.78 33.19 -9.27
CA GLN A 533 14.94 33.61 -7.88
C GLN A 533 14.47 35.07 -7.72
N LEU A 534 13.70 35.33 -6.66
CA LEU A 534 13.22 36.65 -6.29
C LEU A 534 14.09 37.25 -5.17
N THR A 535 14.10 38.57 -5.10
CA THR A 535 14.69 39.32 -3.98
C THR A 535 13.69 39.37 -2.83
N ILE A 536 14.16 39.01 -1.63
CA ILE A 536 13.43 39.19 -0.39
C ILE A 536 14.02 40.38 0.35
N ALA A 537 13.15 41.24 0.87
CA ALA A 537 13.55 42.37 1.70
C ALA A 537 12.92 42.27 3.08
N GLU A 538 13.65 42.73 4.10
CA GLU A 538 13.18 42.90 5.47
C GLU A 538 13.80 44.20 5.97
N ASN A 539 13.02 45.09 6.60
CA ASN A 539 13.51 46.38 7.12
C ASN A 539 14.32 47.21 6.10
N LEU A 540 13.90 47.21 4.83
CA LEU A 540 14.57 47.88 3.69
C LEU A 540 15.94 47.28 3.29
N GLU A 541 16.30 46.12 3.83
CA GLU A 541 17.53 45.40 3.51
C GLU A 541 17.23 44.12 2.73
N ILE A 542 18.03 43.86 1.69
CA ILE A 542 17.96 42.60 0.94
C ILE A 542 18.46 41.48 1.84
N GLN A 543 17.63 40.47 2.05
CA GLN A 543 17.96 39.32 2.87
C GLN A 543 18.79 38.30 2.09
N SER A 544 19.72 37.65 2.80
CA SER A 544 20.50 36.55 2.25
C SER A 544 19.64 35.29 2.13
N ARG A 545 20.07 34.36 1.27
CA ARG A 545 19.36 33.09 1.04
C ARG A 545 19.36 32.14 2.24
N GLU A 546 20.26 32.36 3.20
CA GLU A 546 20.26 31.63 4.47
C GLU A 546 19.19 32.14 5.45
N VAL A 547 18.61 33.32 5.22
CA VAL A 547 17.49 33.86 6.02
C VAL A 547 16.17 33.43 5.41
N ALA A 548 15.98 33.68 4.11
CA ALA A 548 14.78 33.30 3.39
C ALA A 548 15.05 33.21 1.88
N VAL A 549 14.22 32.42 1.18
CA VAL A 549 14.26 32.26 -0.28
C VAL A 549 12.89 32.44 -0.90
N GLY A 550 12.89 32.94 -2.13
CA GLY A 550 11.68 33.22 -2.87
C GLY A 550 11.86 32.95 -4.36
N PHE A 551 10.89 32.32 -4.99
CA PHE A 551 10.95 31.94 -6.40
C PHE A 551 9.66 32.32 -7.10
N ARG A 552 9.76 32.77 -8.35
CA ARG A 552 8.62 32.83 -9.27
C ARG A 552 8.81 31.78 -10.34
N PHE A 553 7.76 31.08 -10.67
CA PHE A 553 7.71 30.23 -11.85
C PHE A 553 6.42 30.48 -12.64
N GLN A 554 6.51 30.28 -13.94
CA GLN A 554 5.40 30.42 -14.89
C GLN A 554 5.35 29.16 -15.72
N LEU A 555 4.14 28.60 -15.84
CA LEU A 555 3.82 27.45 -16.68
C LEU A 555 2.66 27.90 -17.57
N HIS A 556 2.91 27.96 -18.87
CA HIS A 556 2.00 28.60 -19.82
C HIS A 556 1.71 30.08 -19.48
N HIS A 557 0.50 30.41 -19.05
CA HIS A 557 0.07 31.79 -18.75
C HIS A 557 -0.09 32.05 -17.24
N GLU A 558 -0.11 31.00 -16.44
CA GLU A 558 -0.27 31.05 -14.99
C GLU A 558 1.09 31.29 -14.32
N ASN A 559 1.07 32.07 -13.24
CA ASN A 559 2.26 32.47 -12.51
C ASN A 559 2.10 32.13 -11.04
N TRP A 560 3.14 31.57 -10.46
CA TRP A 560 3.18 31.22 -9.05
C TRP A 560 4.39 31.81 -8.36
N MET A 561 4.28 31.91 -7.05
CA MET A 561 5.34 32.31 -6.13
C MET A 561 5.51 31.24 -5.06
N LEU A 562 6.75 30.89 -4.77
CA LEU A 562 7.15 30.09 -3.60
C LEU A 562 7.97 31.00 -2.68
N TYR A 563 7.68 30.96 -1.39
CA TYR A 563 8.47 31.59 -0.34
C TYR A 563 8.75 30.58 0.78
N ARG A 564 9.97 30.62 1.34
CA ARG A 564 10.35 29.86 2.53
C ARG A 564 11.30 30.68 3.42
N SER A 565 11.01 30.71 4.72
CA SER A 565 11.84 31.24 5.80
C SER A 565 12.66 30.13 6.45
N PHE A 566 13.88 30.43 6.91
CA PHE A 566 14.71 29.52 7.72
C PHE A 566 15.01 30.05 9.11
N THR A 567 14.62 31.30 9.38
CA THR A 567 14.82 31.98 10.67
C THR A 567 13.47 32.32 11.30
N ASP A 568 13.53 32.86 12.51
CA ASP A 568 12.36 33.32 13.25
C ASP A 568 11.44 34.24 12.43
N LYS A 569 10.19 34.30 12.90
CA LYS A 569 9.11 35.11 12.35
C LYS A 569 9.57 36.56 12.21
N ALA A 570 9.56 37.05 10.98
CA ALA A 570 9.81 38.44 10.65
C ALA A 570 8.87 38.90 9.54
N ASN A 571 8.69 40.22 9.40
CA ASN A 571 7.89 40.81 8.33
C ASN A 571 8.75 41.01 7.09
N ARG A 572 8.59 40.12 6.11
CA ARG A 572 9.39 40.12 4.87
C ARG A 572 8.52 40.48 3.68
N THR A 573 9.13 41.12 2.69
CA THR A 573 8.49 41.52 1.43
C THR A 573 9.08 40.77 0.26
N ILE A 574 8.22 40.25 -0.60
CA ILE A 574 8.56 39.60 -1.87
C ILE A 574 7.53 39.98 -2.94
N MET A 575 7.98 40.49 -4.09
CA MET A 575 7.10 40.98 -5.16
C MET A 575 5.97 41.93 -4.69
N GLY A 576 6.21 42.72 -3.64
CA GLY A 576 5.22 43.65 -3.09
C GLY A 576 4.21 43.02 -2.11
N VAL A 577 4.30 41.72 -1.86
CA VAL A 577 3.55 41.01 -0.82
C VAL A 577 4.33 41.07 0.48
N ASN A 578 3.71 41.55 1.56
CA ASN A 578 4.25 41.47 2.91
C ASN A 578 3.70 40.21 3.59
N LEU A 579 4.57 39.45 4.23
CA LEU A 579 4.24 38.18 4.85
C LEU A 579 5.05 37.93 6.12
N THR A 580 4.43 37.20 7.04
CA THR A 580 5.02 36.73 8.30
C THR A 580 4.95 35.21 8.40
N SER A 581 4.68 34.55 7.28
CA SER A 581 4.52 33.10 7.16
C SER A 581 5.89 32.45 7.07
N GLU A 582 5.97 31.17 7.44
CA GLU A 582 7.17 30.36 7.30
C GLU A 582 7.32 29.85 5.87
N CYS A 583 6.24 29.33 5.28
CA CYS A 583 6.18 28.84 3.91
C CYS A 583 4.93 29.39 3.22
N MET A 584 5.03 29.75 1.95
CA MET A 584 3.87 30.18 1.17
C MET A 584 4.02 29.77 -0.29
N ILE A 585 2.95 29.22 -0.85
CA ILE A 585 2.77 29.01 -2.29
C ILE A 585 1.56 29.83 -2.72
N ALA A 586 1.70 30.65 -3.75
CA ALA A 586 0.64 31.53 -4.21
C ALA A 586 0.54 31.58 -5.73
N ARG A 587 -0.68 31.73 -6.26
CA ARG A 587 -0.97 32.04 -7.66
C ARG A 587 -1.16 33.54 -7.83
N PHE A 588 -0.64 34.09 -8.92
CA PHE A 588 -1.00 35.44 -9.36
C PHE A 588 -2.12 35.38 -10.37
N ASP A 589 -3.32 35.75 -9.94
CA ASP A 589 -4.48 35.90 -10.80
C ASP A 589 -4.62 37.39 -11.13
N GLY A 590 -4.19 37.78 -12.34
CA GLY A 590 -3.84 39.16 -12.71
C GLY A 590 -4.68 40.28 -12.11
N ASP A 591 -6.02 40.19 -12.22
CA ASP A 591 -6.96 41.22 -11.73
C ASP A 591 -7.40 41.02 -10.26
N GLU A 592 -7.25 39.81 -9.71
CA GLU A 592 -7.70 39.42 -8.37
C GLU A 592 -6.57 39.46 -7.33
N GLY A 593 -5.32 39.65 -7.77
CA GLY A 593 -4.16 39.81 -6.90
C GLY A 593 -3.45 38.48 -6.65
N VAL A 594 -3.16 38.20 -5.38
CA VAL A 594 -2.39 37.02 -4.94
C VAL A 594 -3.34 36.05 -4.26
N ASN A 595 -3.61 34.92 -4.91
CA ASN A 595 -4.33 33.81 -4.31
C ASN A 595 -3.33 32.91 -3.56
N ARG A 596 -3.54 32.67 -2.28
CA ARG A 596 -2.63 31.86 -1.45
C ARG A 596 -3.11 30.42 -1.48
N ILE A 597 -2.38 29.60 -2.24
CA ILE A 597 -2.64 28.16 -2.41
C ILE A 597 -2.21 27.40 -1.16
N LEU A 598 -1.11 27.83 -0.54
CA LEU A 598 -0.60 27.29 0.71
C LEU A 598 -0.01 28.43 1.52
N GLU A 599 -0.33 28.49 2.81
CA GLU A 599 0.31 29.40 3.75
C GLU A 599 0.50 28.67 5.08
N ILE A 600 1.77 28.45 5.45
CA ILE A 600 2.15 27.88 6.74
C ILE A 600 2.66 29.02 7.60
N GLU A 601 2.01 29.25 8.73
CA GLU A 601 2.45 30.23 9.72
C GLU A 601 3.58 29.66 10.58
N HIS A 602 4.45 30.54 11.09
CA HIS A 602 5.39 30.13 12.14
C HIS A 602 4.60 29.66 13.36
N SER A 603 5.01 28.53 13.94
CA SER A 603 4.50 28.08 15.23
C SER A 603 4.65 29.20 16.26
N ASP A 604 3.59 29.48 17.02
CA ASP A 604 3.70 30.37 18.17
C ASP A 604 4.73 29.75 19.14
N SER A 605 5.80 30.49 19.42
CA SER A 605 6.79 30.09 20.41
C SER A 605 6.11 29.97 21.77
N GLU A 606 6.07 28.78 22.37
CA GLU A 606 5.61 28.56 23.76
C GLU A 606 6.38 29.41 24.78
#